data_AF-A0A1G4EBW1-F1
#
_entry.id   AF-A0A1G4EBW1-F1
#
_cell.length_a   1.000
_cell.length_b   1.000
_cell.length_c   1.000
_cell.angle_alpha   90.00
_cell.angle_beta   90.00
_cell.angle_gamma   90.00
#
_symmetry.space_group_name_H-M   'P 1'
#
loop_
_entity.id
_entity.type
_entity.pdbx_description
1 polymer ?
#
loop_
_entity_poly.entity_id
_entity_poly.type
_entity_poly.pdbx_seq_one_letter_code
_entity_poly.pdbx_strand_id
1 'polypeptide(L)'
;MVTELGQSGFSIKELPSEKLYEWLNSNLTSTAQYYSDCYTLNDRYKQDDRIKGLCARVVKYIKNKPYIPNGEHLKDHHCNLLSYWIYEQLVSYYDDQSTEPARIYGDFLHVLSKLQYYHNNNKCELNSSIPIIPDRQEKKELYKYCIDYKTILEKSKHRKDQCNEYYTYVQKKIQLYKKYQTICSSSDKSNCPDFYENCKKNDPKVLLDQLECKDEMLNEKQKLEDSPGTDSLGTTSNFFLSSQSVSNLSNAFLGVVVTSMTSGFLYKFTPLGTRIRNGLLWNNNNISNLNTNGDELFVQGSYSPYSGEEQHLIGYHPS
;
A
#
# COMPACT_ATOMS: atom_id res chain seq x y z
N MET A 1 -9.42 -20.82 12.75
CA MET A 1 -9.52 -19.81 13.82
C MET A 1 -9.20 -18.48 13.16
N VAL A 2 -10.21 -17.61 13.10
CA VAL A 2 -10.19 -16.34 12.38
C VAL A 2 -9.22 -15.40 13.11
N THR A 3 -8.16 -14.95 12.44
CA THR A 3 -7.31 -13.86 12.90
C THR A 3 -7.56 -12.65 12.01
N GLU A 4 -7.86 -11.54 12.68
CA GLU A 4 -8.37 -10.29 12.17
C GLU A 4 -7.37 -9.56 11.26
N LEU A 5 -7.82 -9.25 10.05
CA LEU A 5 -7.29 -8.17 9.23
C LEU A 5 -7.92 -6.86 9.72
N GLY A 6 -7.29 -6.16 10.65
CA GLY A 6 -7.62 -4.77 11.00
C GLY A 6 -6.54 -3.84 10.44
N GLN A 7 -6.80 -2.84 9.59
CA GLN A 7 -7.99 -2.04 9.34
C GLN A 7 -8.23 -1.91 7.83
N SER A 8 -9.46 -2.15 7.36
CA SER A 8 -9.85 -1.76 6.01
C SER A 8 -9.98 -0.23 5.94
N GLY A 9 -8.92 0.43 5.48
CA GLY A 9 -9.01 1.82 5.03
C GLY A 9 -10.11 1.92 3.98
N PHE A 10 -11.08 2.81 4.20
CA PHE A 10 -12.08 3.12 3.18
C PHE A 10 -11.33 3.77 2.01
N SER A 11 -11.10 3.00 0.94
CA SER A 11 -10.42 3.46 -0.26
C SER A 11 -11.46 4.01 -1.22
N ILE A 12 -11.43 5.32 -1.42
CA ILE A 12 -12.21 5.96 -2.47
C ILE A 12 -11.42 5.71 -3.76
N LYS A 13 -11.82 4.68 -4.51
CA LYS A 13 -11.07 4.10 -5.65
C LYS A 13 -10.72 5.07 -6.78
N GLU A 14 -11.25 6.27 -6.75
CA GLU A 14 -11.03 7.32 -7.74
C GLU A 14 -10.13 8.45 -7.29
N LEU A 15 -9.61 8.38 -6.05
CA LEU A 15 -8.56 9.28 -5.60
C LEU A 15 -7.27 8.97 -6.37
N PRO A 16 -6.46 9.99 -6.69
CA PRO A 16 -5.28 9.77 -7.51
C PRO A 16 -4.30 8.80 -6.87
N SER A 17 -4.07 8.90 -5.56
CA SER A 17 -3.14 8.00 -4.87
C SER A 17 -3.61 6.54 -4.91
N GLU A 18 -4.91 6.30 -4.74
CA GLU A 18 -5.53 4.98 -4.82
C GLU A 18 -5.50 4.43 -6.24
N LYS A 19 -5.79 5.26 -7.25
CA LYS A 19 -5.70 4.88 -8.68
C LYS A 19 -4.29 4.46 -9.07
N LEU A 20 -3.27 5.15 -8.58
CA LEU A 20 -1.89 4.75 -8.81
C LEU A 20 -1.61 3.38 -8.21
N TYR A 21 -1.98 3.15 -6.96
CA TYR A 21 -1.73 1.87 -6.28
C TYR A 21 -2.53 0.72 -6.89
N GLU A 22 -3.78 0.95 -7.28
CA GLU A 22 -4.60 0.00 -8.05
C GLU A 22 -3.90 -0.38 -9.36
N TRP A 23 -3.37 0.62 -10.09
CA TRP A 23 -2.62 0.37 -11.32
C TRP A 23 -1.35 -0.43 -11.06
N LEU A 24 -0.55 -0.05 -10.05
CA LEU A 24 0.69 -0.74 -9.69
C LEU A 24 0.41 -2.19 -9.31
N ASN A 25 -0.65 -2.45 -8.56
CA ASN A 25 -1.01 -3.81 -8.14
C ASN A 25 -1.58 -4.66 -9.28
N SER A 26 -2.29 -4.07 -10.24
CA SER A 26 -3.04 -4.82 -11.27
C SER A 26 -2.26 -4.99 -12.59
N ASN A 27 -1.45 -4.01 -12.98
CA ASN A 27 -0.85 -3.95 -14.33
C ASN A 27 0.65 -4.30 -14.37
N LEU A 28 1.25 -4.49 -13.20
CA LEU A 28 2.63 -4.91 -13.09
C LEU A 28 2.74 -6.44 -13.11
N THR A 29 2.46 -7.04 -14.26
CA THR A 29 2.99 -8.36 -14.60
C THR A 29 4.47 -8.21 -15.00
N SER A 30 5.34 -9.05 -14.42
CA SER A 30 6.72 -9.11 -14.88
C SER A 30 6.74 -9.57 -16.33
N THR A 31 7.43 -8.80 -17.18
CA THR A 31 7.57 -9.11 -18.60
C THR A 31 9.04 -9.36 -18.86
N ALA A 32 9.34 -10.51 -19.47
CA ALA A 32 10.72 -10.98 -19.66
C ALA A 32 11.61 -9.95 -20.38
N GLN A 33 11.00 -9.10 -21.21
CA GLN A 33 11.68 -8.03 -21.93
C GLN A 33 12.43 -7.02 -21.05
N TYR A 34 12.05 -6.85 -19.77
CA TYR A 34 12.71 -5.90 -18.86
C TYR A 34 13.71 -6.57 -17.91
N TYR A 35 13.90 -7.90 -17.96
CA TYR A 35 14.88 -8.57 -17.10
C TYR A 35 16.31 -8.17 -17.43
N SER A 36 16.62 -7.95 -18.72
CA SER A 36 17.95 -7.53 -19.16
C SER A 36 18.32 -6.14 -18.65
N ASP A 37 17.34 -5.27 -18.38
CA ASP A 37 17.59 -3.95 -17.81
C ASP A 37 18.04 -4.02 -16.34
N CYS A 38 17.75 -5.13 -15.65
CA CYS A 38 18.11 -5.38 -14.26
C CYS A 38 19.48 -6.07 -14.10
N TYR A 39 20.34 -6.03 -15.12
CA TYR A 39 21.61 -6.76 -15.14
C TYR A 39 22.64 -6.29 -14.10
N THR A 40 22.49 -5.09 -13.54
CA THR A 40 23.40 -4.56 -12.50
C THR A 40 22.94 -4.84 -11.07
N LEU A 41 21.84 -5.58 -10.87
CA LEU A 41 21.51 -6.11 -9.54
C LEU A 41 22.67 -6.93 -8.99
N ASN A 42 22.79 -7.08 -7.67
CA ASN A 42 23.68 -8.07 -7.10
C ASN A 42 23.29 -9.50 -7.58
N ASP A 43 24.27 -10.34 -7.88
CA ASP A 43 24.03 -11.70 -8.37
C ASP A 43 23.15 -12.54 -7.44
N ARG A 44 23.26 -12.33 -6.12
CA ARG A 44 22.38 -13.00 -5.15
C ARG A 44 20.90 -12.66 -5.36
N TYR A 45 20.59 -11.43 -5.79
CA TYR A 45 19.22 -10.96 -6.01
C TYR A 45 18.73 -11.27 -7.43
N LYS A 46 19.64 -11.40 -8.41
CA LYS A 46 19.29 -11.88 -9.76
C LYS A 46 18.73 -13.29 -9.76
N GLN A 47 19.16 -14.12 -8.80
CA GLN A 47 18.70 -15.51 -8.65
C GLN A 47 17.36 -15.62 -7.90
N ASP A 48 16.89 -14.56 -7.23
CA ASP A 48 15.57 -14.53 -6.62
C ASP A 48 14.53 -14.00 -7.63
N ASP A 49 13.67 -14.90 -8.12
CA ASP A 49 12.64 -14.57 -9.11
C ASP A 49 11.67 -13.48 -8.64
N ARG A 50 11.45 -13.34 -7.32
CA ARG A 50 10.57 -12.28 -6.77
C ARG A 50 11.24 -10.93 -6.90
N ILE A 51 12.54 -10.84 -6.59
CA ILE A 51 13.32 -9.60 -6.69
C ILE A 51 13.56 -9.21 -8.14
N LYS A 52 13.99 -10.18 -8.95
CA LYS A 52 14.14 -10.00 -10.40
C LYS A 52 12.83 -9.57 -11.06
N GLY A 53 11.72 -10.22 -10.68
CA GLY A 53 10.36 -9.88 -11.09
C GLY A 53 9.96 -8.46 -10.69
N LEU A 54 10.24 -8.05 -9.45
CA LEU A 54 9.96 -6.69 -8.98
C LEU A 54 10.82 -5.64 -9.71
N CYS A 55 12.12 -5.88 -9.92
CA CYS A 55 12.97 -4.96 -10.66
C CYS A 55 12.44 -4.72 -12.08
N ALA A 56 12.08 -5.78 -12.81
CA ALA A 56 11.52 -5.65 -14.16
C ALA A 56 10.19 -4.86 -14.16
N ARG A 57 9.35 -5.05 -13.14
CA ARG A 57 8.11 -4.28 -12.95
C ARG A 57 8.39 -2.78 -12.76
N VAL A 58 9.39 -2.44 -11.93
CA VAL A 58 9.81 -1.05 -11.71
C VAL A 58 10.36 -0.42 -12.99
N VAL A 59 11.23 -1.14 -13.71
CA VAL A 59 11.77 -0.67 -14.99
C VAL A 59 10.66 -0.46 -16.02
N LYS A 60 9.70 -1.39 -16.14
CA LYS A 60 8.52 -1.26 -17.02
C LYS A 60 7.76 0.03 -16.76
N TYR A 61 7.45 0.32 -15.49
CA TYR A 61 6.74 1.54 -15.11
C TYR A 61 7.52 2.79 -15.51
N ILE A 62 8.81 2.83 -15.19
CA ILE A 62 9.67 3.99 -15.44
C ILE A 62 9.87 4.24 -16.94
N LYS A 63 9.98 3.18 -17.75
CA LYS A 63 10.10 3.28 -19.21
C LYS A 63 8.80 3.72 -19.87
N ASN A 64 7.67 3.13 -19.47
CA ASN A 64 6.41 3.32 -20.18
C ASN A 64 5.63 4.55 -19.69
N LYS A 65 5.82 4.98 -18.44
CA LYS A 65 5.08 6.11 -17.81
C LYS A 65 3.59 6.04 -18.12
N PRO A 66 2.90 4.99 -17.64
CA PRO A 66 1.51 4.75 -18.00
C PRO A 66 0.63 5.96 -17.64
N TYR A 67 -0.34 6.24 -18.50
CA TYR A 67 -1.41 7.16 -18.14
C TYR A 67 -2.24 6.55 -17.00
N ILE A 68 -2.40 7.32 -15.92
CA ILE A 68 -3.24 6.94 -14.77
C ILE A 68 -4.51 7.80 -14.85
N PRO A 69 -5.70 7.20 -15.03
CA PRO A 69 -6.97 7.93 -15.02
C PRO A 69 -7.21 8.66 -13.69
N ASN A 70 -7.74 9.89 -13.74
CA ASN A 70 -7.85 10.80 -12.58
C ASN A 70 -6.51 11.08 -11.88
N GLY A 71 -5.41 10.96 -12.63
CA GLY A 71 -4.05 11.12 -12.14
C GLY A 71 -3.47 12.52 -12.36
N GLU A 72 -4.29 13.53 -12.67
CA GLU A 72 -3.81 14.88 -13.01
C GLU A 72 -2.93 15.45 -11.88
N HIS A 73 -3.33 15.23 -10.63
CA HIS A 73 -2.62 15.68 -9.44
C HIS A 73 -1.51 14.70 -9.01
N LEU A 74 -1.22 13.62 -9.76
CA LEU A 74 -0.10 12.70 -9.51
C LEU A 74 1.22 13.13 -10.14
N LYS A 75 1.21 14.08 -11.08
CA LYS A 75 2.32 14.28 -12.03
C LYS A 75 3.70 14.39 -11.36
N ASP A 76 3.82 15.18 -10.30
CA ASP A 76 5.10 15.37 -9.59
C ASP A 76 5.25 14.42 -8.37
N HIS A 77 4.23 13.61 -8.09
CA HIS A 77 4.12 12.79 -6.89
C HIS A 77 4.25 11.29 -7.15
N HIS A 78 4.03 10.86 -8.39
CA HIS A 78 3.95 9.46 -8.76
C HIS A 78 5.23 8.67 -8.46
N CYS A 79 6.41 9.29 -8.57
CA CYS A 79 7.69 8.65 -8.26
C CYS A 79 7.93 8.48 -6.76
N ASN A 80 7.53 9.47 -5.96
CA ASN A 80 7.57 9.34 -4.51
C ASN A 80 6.62 8.24 -4.03
N LEU A 81 5.38 8.21 -4.55
CA LEU A 81 4.42 7.15 -4.26
C LEU A 81 4.90 5.77 -4.72
N LEU A 82 5.53 5.69 -5.90
CA LEU A 82 6.20 4.47 -6.38
C LEU A 82 7.33 4.04 -5.43
N SER A 83 8.11 4.97 -4.90
CA SER A 83 9.19 4.68 -3.95
C SER A 83 8.67 3.97 -2.70
N TYR A 84 7.56 4.46 -2.14
CA TYR A 84 6.87 3.80 -1.03
C TYR A 84 6.38 2.41 -1.43
N TRP A 85 5.70 2.29 -2.58
CA TRP A 85 5.16 1.02 -3.05
C TRP A 85 6.24 -0.04 -3.24
N ILE A 86 7.36 0.30 -3.89
CA ILE A 86 8.49 -0.62 -4.11
C ILE A 86 9.00 -1.13 -2.77
N TYR A 87 9.24 -0.23 -1.81
CA TYR A 87 9.78 -0.62 -0.53
C TYR A 87 8.82 -1.50 0.28
N GLU A 88 7.51 -1.28 0.15
CA GLU A 88 6.49 -2.14 0.77
C GLU A 88 6.49 -3.55 0.18
N GLN A 89 6.64 -3.67 -1.15
CA GLN A 89 6.81 -4.98 -1.77
C GLN A 89 8.05 -5.68 -1.22
N LEU A 90 9.18 -4.96 -1.11
CA LEU A 90 10.42 -5.51 -0.57
C LEU A 90 10.25 -5.95 0.88
N VAL A 91 9.71 -5.11 1.76
CA VAL A 91 9.47 -5.46 3.17
C VAL A 91 8.56 -6.68 3.27
N SER A 92 7.53 -6.81 2.42
CA SER A 92 6.64 -7.97 2.45
C SER A 92 7.30 -9.32 2.16
N TYR A 93 8.52 -9.32 1.59
CA TYR A 93 9.27 -10.53 1.27
C TYR A 93 10.16 -11.02 2.41
N TYR A 94 10.33 -10.23 3.48
CA TYR A 94 11.25 -10.49 4.58
C TYR A 94 10.59 -10.23 5.94
N ASP A 95 11.20 -10.75 7.00
CA ASP A 95 10.77 -10.47 8.37
C ASP A 95 11.13 -9.03 8.79
N ASP A 96 10.40 -8.50 9.78
CA ASP A 96 10.42 -7.08 10.22
C ASP A 96 11.78 -6.52 10.67
N GLN A 97 12.80 -7.36 10.83
CA GLN A 97 14.16 -6.98 11.25
C GLN A 97 15.22 -7.12 10.16
N SER A 98 14.82 -7.52 8.95
CA SER A 98 15.76 -7.71 7.85
C SER A 98 16.29 -6.38 7.31
N THR A 99 17.60 -6.31 7.07
CA THR A 99 18.23 -5.19 6.35
C THR A 99 18.24 -5.39 4.83
N GLU A 100 17.79 -6.56 4.35
CA GLU A 100 17.76 -6.91 2.94
C GLU A 100 16.88 -5.97 2.09
N PRO A 101 15.66 -5.55 2.52
CA PRO A 101 14.87 -4.58 1.78
C PRO A 101 15.63 -3.30 1.44
N ALA A 102 16.40 -2.76 2.39
CA ALA A 102 17.18 -1.55 2.17
C ALA A 102 18.32 -1.75 1.15
N ARG A 103 19.01 -2.89 1.21
CA ARG A 103 20.08 -3.25 0.26
C ARG A 103 19.53 -3.41 -1.15
N ILE A 104 18.44 -4.16 -1.29
CA ILE A 104 17.80 -4.41 -2.59
C ILE A 104 17.24 -3.11 -3.18
N TYR A 105 16.67 -2.25 -2.33
CA TYR A 105 16.21 -0.94 -2.78
C TYR A 105 17.38 -0.08 -3.31
N GLY A 106 18.53 -0.10 -2.62
CA GLY A 106 19.76 0.53 -3.12
C GLY A 106 20.21 -0.02 -4.48
N ASP A 107 20.16 -1.33 -4.67
CA ASP A 107 20.44 -1.98 -5.95
C ASP A 107 19.46 -1.54 -7.05
N PHE A 108 18.18 -1.36 -6.73
CA PHE A 108 17.20 -0.83 -7.69
C PHE A 108 17.53 0.59 -8.11
N LEU A 109 17.91 1.47 -7.17
CA LEU A 109 18.38 2.82 -7.50
C LEU A 109 19.60 2.77 -8.42
N HIS A 110 20.53 1.84 -8.16
CA HIS A 110 21.71 1.65 -9.01
C HIS A 110 21.33 1.21 -10.43
N VAL A 111 20.47 0.20 -10.58
CA VAL A 111 19.92 -0.24 -11.87
C VAL A 111 19.34 0.93 -12.65
N LEU A 112 18.47 1.71 -12.03
CA LEU A 112 17.81 2.84 -12.69
C LEU A 112 18.79 3.93 -13.12
N SER A 113 19.85 4.18 -12.33
CA SER A 113 20.90 5.14 -12.69
C SER A 113 21.66 4.78 -13.97
N LYS A 114 21.69 3.49 -14.34
CA LYS A 114 22.40 2.98 -15.53
C LYS A 114 21.54 2.99 -16.79
N LEU A 115 20.23 3.20 -16.66
CA LEU A 115 19.34 3.25 -17.83
C LEU A 115 19.55 4.55 -18.60
N GLN A 116 19.95 4.46 -19.88
CA GLN A 116 20.22 5.62 -20.74
C GLN A 116 19.03 6.61 -20.81
N TYR A 117 17.79 6.09 -20.85
CA TYR A 117 16.58 6.93 -20.88
C TYR A 117 16.33 7.69 -19.57
N TYR A 118 16.83 7.21 -18.43
CA TYR A 118 16.69 7.88 -17.14
C TYR A 118 17.32 9.29 -17.14
N HIS A 119 18.23 9.56 -18.09
CA HIS A 119 18.94 10.83 -18.24
C HIS A 119 18.25 11.84 -19.19
N ASN A 120 17.28 11.43 -20.02
CA ASN A 120 16.88 12.18 -21.22
C ASN A 120 15.41 12.71 -21.23
N ASN A 121 14.91 13.28 -20.13
CA ASN A 121 13.66 14.10 -20.02
C ASN A 121 12.48 13.45 -19.26
N ASN A 122 12.30 13.84 -17.99
CA ASN A 122 11.32 13.36 -17.00
C ASN A 122 11.84 12.15 -16.20
N LYS A 123 12.91 12.37 -15.45
CA LYS A 123 13.51 11.41 -14.54
C LYS A 123 12.50 11.11 -13.41
N CYS A 124 12.03 9.86 -13.35
CA CYS A 124 11.26 9.42 -12.22
C CYS A 124 12.21 9.15 -11.06
N GLU A 125 12.53 10.19 -10.29
CA GLU A 125 13.50 10.08 -9.20
C GLU A 125 12.86 9.39 -8.00
N LEU A 126 13.29 8.16 -7.75
CA LEU A 126 12.89 7.44 -6.55
C LEU A 126 13.53 8.07 -5.33
N ASN A 127 12.77 8.18 -4.25
CA ASN A 127 13.24 8.70 -2.98
C ASN A 127 14.21 7.69 -2.36
N SER A 128 15.50 8.02 -2.32
CA SER A 128 16.55 7.16 -1.78
C SER A 128 16.49 6.98 -0.27
N SER A 129 15.83 7.90 0.44
CA SER A 129 15.71 7.89 1.89
C SER A 129 14.62 6.97 2.42
N ILE A 130 13.72 6.43 1.56
CA ILE A 130 12.60 5.55 1.98
C ILE A 130 13.00 4.48 3.02
N PRO A 131 14.14 3.77 2.89
CA PRO A 131 14.50 2.73 3.86
C PRO A 131 14.67 3.26 5.29
N ILE A 132 15.13 4.49 5.44
CA ILE A 132 15.50 5.10 6.74
C ILE A 132 14.43 6.06 7.30
N ILE A 133 13.31 6.26 6.60
CA ILE A 133 12.23 7.15 7.07
C ILE A 133 11.57 6.54 8.33
N PRO A 134 11.59 7.24 9.49
CA PRO A 134 10.83 6.81 10.65
C PRO A 134 9.33 7.06 10.43
N ASP A 135 8.49 6.21 11.02
CA ASP A 135 7.02 6.23 10.86
C ASP A 135 6.58 6.26 9.38
N ARG A 136 7.32 5.55 8.52
CA ARG A 136 7.15 5.56 7.07
C ARG A 136 5.69 5.35 6.62
N GLN A 137 4.96 4.45 7.26
CA GLN A 137 3.56 4.18 6.91
C GLN A 137 2.65 5.38 7.17
N GLU A 138 2.79 6.03 8.33
CA GLU A 138 2.03 7.23 8.65
C GLU A 138 2.38 8.40 7.71
N LYS A 139 3.67 8.59 7.42
CA LYS A 139 4.12 9.62 6.47
C LYS A 139 3.61 9.37 5.06
N LYS A 140 3.57 8.11 4.62
CA LYS A 140 2.92 7.71 3.35
C LYS A 140 1.45 8.08 3.34
N GLU A 141 0.72 7.73 4.40
CA GLU A 141 -0.72 8.00 4.50
C GLU A 141 -1.05 9.50 4.57
N LEU A 142 -0.18 10.31 5.17
CA LEU A 142 -0.27 11.77 5.11
C LEU A 142 0.01 12.25 3.69
N TYR A 143 1.09 11.77 3.05
CA TYR A 143 1.47 12.17 1.70
C TYR A 143 0.36 11.89 0.68
N LYS A 144 -0.25 10.70 0.74
CA LYS A 144 -1.42 10.33 -0.08
C LYS A 144 -2.55 11.33 0.09
N TYR A 145 -2.92 11.63 1.34
CA TYR A 145 -3.94 12.64 1.62
C TYR A 145 -3.61 14.02 1.03
N CYS A 146 -2.35 14.47 1.15
CA CYS A 146 -1.92 15.75 0.59
C CYS A 146 -2.13 15.83 -0.94
N ILE A 147 -1.94 14.71 -1.64
CA ILE A 147 -2.14 14.58 -3.09
C ILE A 147 -3.64 14.53 -3.41
N ASP A 148 -4.39 13.75 -2.64
CA ASP A 148 -5.81 13.52 -2.86
C ASP A 148 -6.67 14.76 -2.56
N TYR A 149 -6.20 15.65 -1.67
CA TYR A 149 -6.89 16.87 -1.23
C TYR A 149 -7.55 17.64 -2.39
N LYS A 150 -6.77 17.92 -3.44
CA LYS A 150 -7.24 18.75 -4.55
C LYS A 150 -8.34 18.06 -5.35
N THR A 151 -8.21 16.76 -5.55
CA THR A 151 -9.22 15.93 -6.21
C THR A 151 -10.51 15.89 -5.43
N ILE A 152 -10.41 15.73 -4.10
CA ILE A 152 -11.57 15.75 -3.20
C ILE A 152 -12.28 17.09 -3.29
N LEU A 153 -11.53 18.19 -3.16
CA LEU A 153 -12.10 19.55 -3.21
C LEU A 153 -12.78 19.86 -4.56
N GLU A 154 -12.23 19.38 -5.66
CA GLU A 154 -12.80 19.59 -7.00
C GLU A 154 -14.06 18.74 -7.21
N LYS A 155 -14.02 17.46 -6.85
CA LYS A 155 -15.11 16.51 -7.11
C LYS A 155 -16.27 16.64 -6.12
N SER A 156 -16.01 17.04 -4.87
CA SER A 156 -17.06 17.19 -3.86
C SER A 156 -18.08 18.29 -4.19
N LYS A 157 -17.70 19.28 -5.01
CA LYS A 157 -18.60 20.35 -5.48
C LYS A 157 -19.66 19.88 -6.49
N HIS A 158 -19.46 18.72 -7.09
CA HIS A 158 -20.26 18.27 -8.23
C HIS A 158 -20.92 16.90 -7.99
N ARG A 159 -20.47 16.14 -6.98
CA ARG A 159 -20.97 14.78 -6.69
C ARG A 159 -21.43 14.65 -5.26
N LYS A 160 -22.70 15.00 -5.05
CA LYS A 160 -23.39 14.87 -3.75
C LYS A 160 -23.50 13.42 -3.30
N ASP A 161 -23.66 12.50 -4.24
CA ASP A 161 -23.75 11.05 -4.02
C ASP A 161 -22.50 10.45 -3.37
N GLN A 162 -21.33 11.02 -3.62
CA GLN A 162 -20.05 10.55 -3.07
C GLN A 162 -19.52 11.44 -1.92
N CYS A 163 -20.25 12.49 -1.56
CA CYS A 163 -19.77 13.47 -0.60
C CYS A 163 -19.56 12.86 0.80
N ASN A 164 -20.42 11.92 1.20
CA ASN A 164 -20.28 11.20 2.48
C ASN A 164 -18.99 10.39 2.56
N GLU A 165 -18.57 9.79 1.45
CA GLU A 165 -17.31 9.03 1.38
C GLU A 165 -16.12 9.97 1.55
N TYR A 166 -16.09 11.09 0.82
CA TYR A 166 -15.05 12.10 0.95
C TYR A 166 -14.99 12.68 2.36
N TYR A 167 -16.14 13.06 2.92
CA TYR A 167 -16.23 13.60 4.28
C TYR A 167 -15.63 12.60 5.27
N THR A 168 -16.02 11.33 5.20
CA THR A 168 -15.50 10.27 6.06
C THR A 168 -13.99 10.06 5.90
N TYR A 169 -13.49 10.07 4.66
CA TYR A 169 -12.06 9.95 4.37
C TYR A 169 -11.27 11.11 4.98
N VAL A 170 -11.68 12.35 4.72
CA VAL A 170 -11.00 13.57 5.22
C VAL A 170 -11.07 13.63 6.75
N GLN A 171 -12.21 13.28 7.35
CA GLN A 171 -12.36 13.27 8.80
C GLN A 171 -11.34 12.34 9.49
N LYS A 172 -11.10 11.15 8.92
CA LYS A 172 -10.11 10.20 9.45
C LYS A 172 -8.66 10.74 9.39
N LYS A 173 -8.37 11.69 8.49
CA LYS A 173 -7.04 12.28 8.34
C LYS A 173 -6.74 13.40 9.33
N ILE A 174 -7.73 13.91 10.08
CA ILE A 174 -7.57 15.02 11.04
C ILE A 174 -6.47 14.74 12.07
N GLN A 175 -6.51 13.59 12.74
CA GLN A 175 -5.55 13.30 13.82
C GLN A 175 -4.12 13.11 13.28
N LEU A 176 -3.99 12.43 12.13
CA LEU A 176 -2.71 12.25 11.44
C LEU A 176 -2.11 13.60 11.02
N TYR A 177 -2.92 14.47 10.41
CA TYR A 177 -2.48 15.80 10.03
C TYR A 177 -2.05 16.63 11.24
N LYS A 178 -2.85 16.63 12.31
CA LYS A 178 -2.54 17.36 13.55
C LYS A 178 -1.23 16.87 14.20
N LYS A 179 -0.98 15.56 14.21
CA LYS A 179 0.29 14.98 14.70
C LYS A 179 1.48 15.60 13.97
N TYR A 180 1.47 15.57 12.64
CA TYR A 180 2.59 16.12 11.86
C TYR A 180 2.63 17.64 11.85
N GLN A 181 1.49 18.33 11.99
CA GLN A 181 1.46 19.77 12.20
C GLN A 181 2.20 20.18 13.47
N THR A 182 2.00 19.45 14.58
CA THR A 182 2.73 19.69 15.82
C THR A 182 4.22 19.39 15.66
N ILE A 183 4.58 18.23 15.09
CA ILE A 183 5.98 17.83 14.86
C ILE A 183 6.72 18.82 13.96
N CYS A 184 6.07 19.34 12.92
CA CYS A 184 6.71 20.27 11.99
C CYS A 184 6.74 21.73 12.51
N SER A 185 5.98 22.02 13.58
CA SER A 185 5.96 23.34 14.22
C SER A 185 6.89 23.44 15.44
N SER A 186 7.43 22.33 15.94
CA SER A 186 8.42 22.35 17.01
C SER A 186 9.76 22.92 16.57
N SER A 187 10.59 23.29 17.55
CA SER A 187 11.97 23.73 17.31
C SER A 187 12.83 22.62 16.71
N ASP A 188 12.65 21.38 17.19
CA ASP A 188 13.18 20.19 16.53
C ASP A 188 12.24 19.75 15.41
N LYS A 189 12.74 19.76 14.18
CA LYS A 189 12.01 19.37 12.96
C LYS A 189 12.55 18.09 12.33
N SER A 190 13.44 17.36 13.02
CA SER A 190 14.09 16.15 12.51
C SER A 190 13.09 15.09 11.99
N ASN A 191 11.92 14.99 12.61
CA ASN A 191 10.86 14.06 12.23
C ASN A 191 9.82 14.62 11.26
N CYS A 192 9.94 15.90 10.88
CA CYS A 192 9.04 16.52 9.92
C CYS A 192 9.30 15.95 8.51
N PRO A 193 8.28 15.45 7.78
CA PRO A 193 8.47 14.99 6.42
C PRO A 193 8.83 16.14 5.47
N ASP A 194 9.80 15.94 4.58
CA ASP A 194 10.25 16.97 3.62
C ASP A 194 9.12 17.54 2.75
N PHE A 195 8.10 16.73 2.46
CA PHE A 195 6.94 17.14 1.67
C PHE A 195 5.95 18.02 2.45
N TYR A 196 6.09 18.13 3.78
CA TYR A 196 5.06 18.71 4.64
C TYR A 196 4.78 20.19 4.33
N GLU A 197 5.80 20.98 3.98
CA GLU A 197 5.60 22.38 3.63
C GLU A 197 4.61 22.57 2.47
N ASN A 198 4.65 21.67 1.47
CA ASN A 198 3.70 21.67 0.36
C ASN A 198 2.28 21.21 0.78
N CYS A 199 2.20 20.45 1.88
CA CYS A 199 0.95 19.95 2.44
C CYS A 199 0.33 20.87 3.51
N LYS A 200 1.05 21.88 3.99
CA LYS A 200 0.61 22.77 5.07
C LYS A 200 -0.70 23.52 4.79
N LYS A 201 -1.02 23.72 3.50
CA LYS A 201 -2.27 24.35 3.04
C LYS A 201 -3.46 23.38 2.97
N ASN A 202 -3.23 22.08 3.18
CA ASN A 202 -4.19 21.01 3.00
C ASN A 202 -4.81 20.59 4.35
N ASP A 203 -5.18 21.55 5.20
CA ASP A 203 -5.76 21.22 6.51
C ASP A 203 -7.11 20.48 6.32
N PRO A 204 -7.27 19.26 6.87
CA PRO A 204 -8.49 18.48 6.71
C PRO A 204 -9.71 19.15 7.33
N LYS A 205 -9.57 19.95 8.37
CA LYS A 205 -10.71 20.70 8.94
C LYS A 205 -11.19 21.77 7.97
N VAL A 206 -10.25 22.50 7.36
CA VAL A 206 -10.56 23.50 6.33
C VAL A 206 -11.24 22.84 5.13
N LEU A 207 -10.77 21.65 4.72
CA LEU A 207 -11.43 20.90 3.64
C LEU A 207 -12.85 20.48 4.01
N LEU A 208 -13.06 19.93 5.22
CA LEU A 208 -14.41 19.56 5.68
C LEU A 208 -15.37 20.75 5.69
N ASP A 209 -14.89 21.93 6.05
CA ASP A 209 -15.69 23.17 6.04
C ASP A 209 -16.06 23.62 4.62
N GLN A 210 -15.35 23.14 3.60
CA GLN A 210 -15.62 23.43 2.18
C GLN A 210 -16.48 22.36 1.49
N LEU A 211 -16.76 21.22 2.15
CA LEU A 211 -17.61 20.18 1.59
C LEU A 211 -19.09 20.55 1.73
N GLU A 212 -19.84 20.52 0.63
CA GLU A 212 -21.26 20.89 0.62
C GLU A 212 -22.13 19.99 1.52
N CYS A 213 -21.76 18.72 1.70
CA CYS A 213 -22.48 17.78 2.57
C CYS A 213 -22.17 17.93 4.07
N LYS A 214 -21.44 18.96 4.49
CA LYS A 214 -21.08 19.14 5.91
C LYS A 214 -22.31 19.13 6.82
N ASP A 215 -23.35 19.87 6.45
CA ASP A 215 -24.55 20.01 7.29
C ASP A 215 -25.33 18.70 7.40
N GLU A 216 -25.44 17.94 6.30
CA GLU A 216 -26.04 16.61 6.28
C GLU A 216 -25.30 15.65 7.23
N MET A 217 -23.97 15.65 7.18
CA MET A 217 -23.12 14.81 8.03
C MET A 217 -23.13 15.20 9.51
N LEU A 218 -23.26 16.49 9.83
CA LEU A 218 -23.42 16.94 11.21
C LEU A 218 -24.78 16.54 11.78
N ASN A 219 -25.84 16.66 10.99
CA ASN A 219 -27.18 16.27 11.38
C ASN A 219 -27.33 14.74 11.58
N GLU A 220 -26.69 13.93 10.74
CA GLU A 220 -26.66 12.47 10.93
C GLU A 220 -25.94 12.06 12.21
N LYS A 221 -24.81 12.70 12.55
CA LYS A 221 -24.10 12.44 13.81
C LYS A 221 -24.92 12.79 15.04
N GLN A 222 -25.59 13.94 15.03
CA GLN A 222 -26.47 14.33 16.13
C GLN A 222 -27.62 13.32 16.32
N LYS A 223 -28.23 12.83 15.23
CA LYS A 223 -29.25 11.78 15.31
C LYS A 223 -28.74 10.44 15.86
N LEU A 224 -27.48 10.10 15.61
CA LEU A 224 -26.82 8.92 16.17
C LEU A 224 -26.52 9.08 17.67
N GLU A 225 -26.18 10.29 18.11
CA GLU A 225 -25.94 10.62 19.52
C GLU A 225 -27.24 10.79 20.33
N ASP A 226 -28.32 11.24 19.69
CA ASP A 226 -29.65 11.45 20.29
C ASP A 226 -30.56 10.21 20.23
N SER A 227 -30.11 9.10 19.62
CA SER A 227 -30.86 7.84 19.65
C SER A 227 -30.87 7.29 21.08
N PRO A 228 -32.03 6.98 21.69
CA PRO A 228 -32.10 6.51 23.07
C PRO A 228 -31.40 5.15 23.19
N GLY A 229 -30.13 5.20 23.62
CA GLY A 229 -29.44 4.08 24.19
C GLY A 229 -30.19 3.64 25.43
N THR A 230 -30.55 2.36 25.46
CA THR A 230 -31.20 1.71 26.60
C THR A 230 -30.42 2.02 27.87
N ASP A 231 -31.10 2.66 28.83
CA ASP A 231 -30.59 3.01 30.14
C ASP A 231 -29.94 1.80 30.84
N SER A 232 -28.73 1.97 31.38
CA SER A 232 -28.57 1.79 32.83
C SER A 232 -27.28 2.43 33.37
N LEU A 233 -27.50 3.31 34.35
CA LEU A 233 -26.60 3.82 35.40
C LEU A 233 -25.74 5.08 35.14
N GLY A 234 -26.44 6.21 35.06
CA GLY A 234 -26.32 7.35 36.00
C GLY A 234 -24.97 8.04 36.22
N THR A 235 -24.85 9.30 35.78
CA THR A 235 -24.89 10.50 36.65
C THR A 235 -24.71 11.76 35.80
N THR A 236 -25.64 12.69 35.99
CA THR A 236 -25.81 13.99 35.35
C THR A 236 -24.60 14.92 35.48
N SER A 237 -24.22 15.61 34.41
CA SER A 237 -23.99 17.06 34.47
C SER A 237 -24.09 17.68 33.07
N ASN A 238 -25.09 18.54 32.90
CA ASN A 238 -25.23 19.44 31.75
C ASN A 238 -24.12 20.49 31.79
N PHE A 239 -23.50 20.81 30.66
CA PHE A 239 -23.02 22.17 30.44
C PHE A 239 -23.17 22.60 28.98
N PHE A 240 -23.97 23.65 28.82
CA PHE A 240 -24.13 24.44 27.61
C PHE A 240 -22.81 25.10 27.17
N LEU A 241 -22.71 25.30 25.85
CA LEU A 241 -21.69 26.02 25.09
C LEU A 241 -21.07 27.25 25.80
N SER A 242 -19.74 27.38 25.72
CA SER A 242 -19.10 28.58 25.14
C SER A 242 -17.61 28.35 24.86
N SER A 243 -17.12 29.06 23.85
CA SER A 243 -15.75 29.05 23.35
C SER A 243 -14.71 29.51 24.39
N GLN A 244 -13.80 28.62 24.79
CA GLN A 244 -12.34 28.85 24.90
C GLN A 244 -11.70 27.66 25.64
N SER A 245 -10.43 27.43 25.30
CA SER A 245 -9.44 26.58 25.97
C SER A 245 -9.27 25.15 25.45
N VAL A 246 -8.05 24.97 24.91
CA VAL A 246 -7.35 23.71 24.72
C VAL A 246 -7.02 23.13 26.09
N SER A 247 -7.50 21.93 26.37
CA SER A 247 -6.82 20.83 27.08
C SER A 247 -7.88 19.85 27.61
N ASN A 248 -7.50 18.57 27.69
CA ASN A 248 -8.23 17.47 28.33
C ASN A 248 -9.20 16.68 27.43
N LEU A 249 -8.62 15.95 26.47
CA LEU A 249 -9.08 14.59 26.15
C LEU A 249 -7.91 13.62 26.31
N SER A 250 -7.22 13.73 27.42
CA SER A 250 -6.27 12.75 27.94
C SER A 250 -6.86 12.26 29.24
N ASN A 251 -7.48 11.08 29.23
CA ASN A 251 -7.75 10.17 30.35
C ASN A 251 -9.04 9.36 30.08
N ALA A 252 -8.94 8.38 29.20
CA ALA A 252 -9.96 7.32 29.07
C ALA A 252 -9.35 5.93 28.81
N PHE A 253 -8.07 5.70 29.11
CA PHE A 253 -7.43 4.38 28.99
C PHE A 253 -6.41 4.12 30.11
N LEU A 254 -6.83 4.26 31.36
CA LEU A 254 -6.08 3.74 32.52
C LEU A 254 -7.01 2.98 33.45
N GLY A 255 -7.47 1.82 32.98
CA GLY A 255 -8.17 0.86 33.80
C GLY A 255 -8.07 -0.52 33.15
N VAL A 256 -7.45 -1.45 33.87
CA VAL A 256 -7.35 -2.89 33.56
C VAL A 256 -6.17 -3.30 32.66
N VAL A 257 -4.95 -3.41 33.24
CA VAL A 257 -4.11 -4.63 33.20
C VAL A 257 -3.19 -4.62 34.43
N VAL A 258 -3.69 -5.09 35.57
CA VAL A 258 -2.82 -5.62 36.63
C VAL A 258 -3.27 -7.06 36.83
N THR A 259 -2.42 -7.99 36.37
CA THR A 259 -2.36 -9.45 36.59
C THR A 259 -2.18 -10.26 35.30
N SER A 260 -1.01 -10.11 34.64
CA SER A 260 -0.45 -11.21 33.83
C SER A 260 1.05 -11.00 33.62
N MET A 261 1.84 -11.08 34.69
CA MET A 261 3.31 -11.03 34.64
C MET A 261 3.98 -12.36 35.00
N THR A 262 3.28 -13.49 34.86
CA THR A 262 3.85 -14.83 35.16
C THR A 262 3.73 -15.86 34.05
N SER A 263 3.30 -15.51 32.84
CA SER A 263 3.22 -16.47 31.72
C SER A 263 4.40 -16.43 30.73
N GLY A 264 5.36 -15.50 30.91
CA GLY A 264 6.49 -15.32 29.99
C GLY A 264 7.65 -16.32 30.13
N PHE A 265 7.65 -17.18 31.15
CA PHE A 265 8.80 -18.06 31.44
C PHE A 265 8.69 -19.51 30.95
N LEU A 266 7.54 -19.94 30.39
CA LEU A 266 7.37 -21.32 29.91
C LEU A 266 7.13 -21.49 28.41
N TYR A 267 6.99 -20.42 27.63
CA TYR A 267 6.89 -20.53 26.17
C TYR A 267 8.23 -20.88 25.49
N LYS A 268 9.36 -20.76 26.20
CA LYS A 268 10.70 -20.99 25.65
C LYS A 268 11.14 -22.47 25.60
N PHE A 269 10.27 -23.42 25.96
CA PHE A 269 10.66 -24.84 26.05
C PHE A 269 9.66 -25.84 25.42
N THR A 270 8.89 -25.42 24.42
CA THR A 270 8.08 -26.38 23.62
C THR A 270 8.55 -26.39 22.16
N PRO A 271 9.28 -27.42 21.69
CA PRO A 271 9.62 -27.57 20.29
C PRO A 271 8.50 -28.34 19.58
N LEU A 272 7.53 -27.60 19.05
CA LEU A 272 6.50 -28.08 18.12
C LEU A 272 6.30 -26.95 17.09
N GLY A 273 6.51 -27.08 15.79
CA GLY A 273 6.95 -28.19 14.97
C GLY A 273 7.10 -27.62 13.56
N THR A 274 8.23 -27.95 12.94
CA THR A 274 8.52 -27.74 11.52
C THR A 274 7.42 -28.37 10.67
N ARG A 275 6.58 -27.57 10.00
CA ARG A 275 5.87 -27.85 8.71
C ARG A 275 4.66 -26.92 8.52
N ILE A 276 4.89 -25.75 7.90
CA ILE A 276 3.97 -25.21 6.89
C ILE A 276 4.85 -24.65 5.77
N ARG A 277 5.33 -25.57 4.92
CA ARG A 277 5.91 -25.24 3.62
C ARG A 277 4.98 -25.84 2.57
N ASN A 278 4.66 -25.03 1.57
CA ASN A 278 3.83 -25.28 0.39
C ASN A 278 2.33 -25.17 0.59
N GLY A 279 1.78 -24.01 0.21
CA GLY A 279 0.35 -23.84 0.07
C GLY A 279 -0.06 -22.47 -0.42
N LEU A 280 0.64 -21.91 -1.43
CA LEU A 280 0.15 -20.76 -2.23
C LEU A 280 1.03 -20.58 -3.48
N LEU A 281 1.07 -21.63 -4.31
CA LEU A 281 1.45 -21.54 -5.72
C LEU A 281 0.23 -21.04 -6.48
N TRP A 282 0.28 -19.79 -6.97
CA TRP A 282 -0.68 -19.26 -7.93
C TRP A 282 -0.38 -19.88 -9.30
N ASN A 283 -1.16 -20.89 -9.67
CA ASN A 283 -1.30 -21.34 -11.05
C ASN A 283 -2.54 -20.65 -11.64
N ASN A 284 -2.37 -19.83 -12.69
CA ASN A 284 -3.46 -19.39 -13.56
C ASN A 284 -2.90 -19.23 -14.98
N ASN A 285 -2.87 -20.35 -15.72
CA ASN A 285 -3.00 -20.31 -17.17
C ASN A 285 -4.46 -20.66 -17.47
N ASN A 286 -5.23 -19.69 -17.98
CA ASN A 286 -6.35 -19.94 -18.89
C ASN A 286 -6.60 -18.69 -19.72
N ILE A 287 -6.11 -18.75 -20.95
CA ILE A 287 -6.43 -17.84 -22.05
C ILE A 287 -7.81 -18.24 -22.56
N SER A 288 -8.81 -17.38 -22.42
CA SER A 288 -10.05 -17.45 -23.19
C SER A 288 -9.78 -16.80 -24.55
N ASN A 289 -9.59 -17.62 -25.58
CA ASN A 289 -9.54 -17.20 -26.97
C ASN A 289 -10.94 -17.36 -27.57
N LEU A 290 -11.59 -16.25 -27.92
CA LEU A 290 -12.81 -16.23 -28.73
C LEU A 290 -12.46 -15.52 -30.04
N ASN A 291 -12.28 -16.30 -31.09
CA ASN A 291 -12.45 -15.93 -32.50
C ASN A 291 -12.74 -17.23 -33.26
N THR A 292 -14.01 -17.47 -33.57
CA THR A 292 -14.61 -17.36 -34.92
C THR A 292 -14.14 -18.43 -35.91
N ASN A 293 -15.08 -19.36 -36.13
CA ASN A 293 -15.39 -20.10 -37.36
C ASN A 293 -14.30 -20.96 -38.01
N GLY A 294 -14.53 -22.28 -37.97
CA GLY A 294 -13.90 -23.27 -38.83
C GLY A 294 -14.29 -24.68 -38.38
N ASP A 295 -15.27 -25.27 -39.06
CA ASP A 295 -15.67 -26.67 -38.91
C ASP A 295 -14.49 -27.62 -39.16
N GLU A 296 -14.27 -28.61 -38.29
CA GLU A 296 -14.05 -30.03 -38.69
C GLU A 296 -13.80 -30.97 -37.48
N LEU A 297 -14.70 -31.95 -37.39
CA LEU A 297 -14.61 -33.35 -36.94
C LEU A 297 -13.52 -33.86 -35.95
N PHE A 298 -14.08 -34.47 -34.89
CA PHE A 298 -13.56 -35.45 -33.93
C PHE A 298 -12.44 -36.41 -34.37
N VAL A 299 -11.44 -36.63 -33.49
CA VAL A 299 -11.04 -37.97 -32.99
C VAL A 299 -10.51 -37.87 -31.54
N GLN A 300 -11.01 -38.79 -30.72
CA GLN A 300 -10.72 -39.06 -29.32
C GLN A 300 -9.44 -39.91 -29.15
N GLY A 301 -8.57 -39.59 -28.19
CA GLY A 301 -7.37 -40.38 -27.88
C GLY A 301 -6.92 -40.19 -26.43
N SER A 302 -6.79 -41.30 -25.72
CA SER A 302 -6.81 -41.48 -24.26
C SER A 302 -5.50 -41.20 -23.50
N TYR A 303 -5.69 -40.82 -22.24
CA TYR A 303 -4.77 -40.82 -21.09
C TYR A 303 -3.97 -42.14 -20.90
N SER A 304 -2.68 -42.04 -20.53
CA SER A 304 -2.03 -42.91 -19.52
C SER A 304 -0.65 -42.36 -19.08
N PRO A 305 -0.37 -42.19 -17.77
CA PRO A 305 0.96 -41.85 -17.24
C PRO A 305 1.67 -43.06 -16.58
N TYR A 306 3.02 -42.99 -16.55
CA TYR A 306 4.00 -43.81 -15.81
C TYR A 306 4.73 -44.98 -16.51
N SER A 307 6.02 -44.77 -16.78
CA SER A 307 7.17 -45.67 -16.59
C SER A 307 8.42 -44.91 -17.06
N GLY A 308 9.48 -44.63 -16.31
CA GLY A 308 10.14 -45.47 -15.34
C GLY A 308 11.41 -46.06 -15.98
N GLU A 309 12.51 -45.33 -15.83
CA GLU A 309 13.93 -45.76 -15.88
C GLU A 309 14.60 -46.20 -17.21
N GLU A 310 15.90 -45.88 -17.20
CA GLU A 310 16.91 -45.86 -18.25
C GLU A 310 17.31 -47.23 -18.77
N GLN A 311 17.53 -47.36 -20.09
CA GLN A 311 18.54 -48.28 -20.63
C GLN A 311 19.28 -47.62 -21.81
N HIS A 312 20.54 -47.28 -21.58
CA HIS A 312 21.50 -46.91 -22.62
C HIS A 312 21.91 -48.15 -23.43
N LEU A 313 21.53 -48.22 -24.70
CA LEU A 313 22.05 -49.20 -25.66
C LEU A 313 23.10 -48.55 -26.56
N ILE A 314 24.34 -48.99 -26.38
CA ILE A 314 25.50 -48.68 -27.22
C ILE A 314 25.41 -49.56 -28.48
N GLY A 315 25.29 -48.95 -29.66
CA GLY A 315 25.37 -49.62 -30.95
C GLY A 315 26.80 -49.60 -31.50
N TYR A 316 27.35 -50.77 -31.84
CA TYR A 316 28.59 -50.90 -32.62
C TYR A 316 28.25 -50.85 -34.12
N HIS A 317 28.93 -49.98 -34.87
CA HIS A 317 28.96 -50.00 -36.33
C HIS A 317 30.15 -50.87 -36.81
N PRO A 318 29.94 -51.80 -37.76
CA PRO A 318 31.03 -52.49 -38.44
C PRO A 318 31.48 -51.69 -39.67
N SER A 319 32.78 -51.53 -39.81
CA SER A 319 33.48 -51.25 -41.07
C SER A 319 34.90 -51.78 -40.99
#